data_AF-A0A8H7KPS0-F1
#
_entry.id   AF-A0A8H7KPS0-F1
#
_cell.length_a   1.000
_cell.length_b   1.000
_cell.length_c   1.000
_cell.angle_alpha   90.00
_cell.angle_beta   90.00
_cell.angle_gamma   90.00
#
_symmetry.space_group_name_H-M   'P 1'
#
loop_
_entity.id
_entity.type
_entity.pdbx_description
1 polymer ?
#
loop_
_entity_poly.entity_id
_entity_poly.type
_entity_poly.pdbx_seq_one_letter_code
_entity_poly.pdbx_strand_id
1 'polypeptide(L)'
;MSSPCKVPEGCLPSSTCSVASLLQLHLPLPAHVDCPSALLKKSSLKYFSKDQPTCSDIRAIETIPVPHLKLINKLNDALTDACEKGMQAVKVLHCSGPRTDTLPLWAIAYWLEVTRVLAIRSTYARAESFLSYKAVARLDGRGTKLNVAVVKQEALDSIYRLGWNDKIAGFNEDQYVHELMPFASDDWLQTMHMGFYLELIKLKLSRAGVRGVVMVSPFFLVKVFHAYEARESGAYDKASDYRFVRRLGTLIAQTEDDLYSIGNVNDDHWVPFIIAPGTSIVHFANSMVKGNSIHALFKAAITWWLQQHFARTFAWKIMRITQQLDGFSCGILAGNCLEHHYLGDKAPLVEDDQNAASTARVFVLSQILRHHFLSQSIVGVSSPLVNLHDEDTDESIFNIEKTITEILDLPQEARSTTRKMLKQLPQYSLETLTLLRLYGDRAYALVAEDPEVVKILTDRYAEEPQLLRRLRLAHAQAMLEIKSASVVAEARWDKMAQKFTPSLLREDAFHSARDVSSDDFKPSLLGPDTITRSMMNIAGNRKRDDKIPVLDTSIDKLQASLASVDLEGWGARVESIHHLVRRVECLNEDLIAGKI
;
A
#
# COMPACT_ATOMS: atom_id res chain seq x y z
N MET A 1 38.13 -6.10 14.56
CA MET A 1 38.67 -5.35 13.41
C MET A 1 37.49 -4.88 12.58
N SER A 2 37.34 -3.58 12.35
CA SER A 2 36.32 -3.03 11.45
C SER A 2 36.48 -3.65 10.07
N SER A 3 35.39 -4.09 9.43
CA SER A 3 35.42 -4.62 8.07
C SER A 3 36.19 -3.63 7.17
N PRO A 4 37.32 -4.02 6.55
CA PRO A 4 38.27 -3.10 5.93
C PRO A 4 37.73 -2.36 4.70
N CYS A 5 36.49 -2.64 4.28
CA CYS A 5 35.93 -2.14 3.03
C CYS A 5 34.53 -1.55 3.23
N LYS A 6 34.42 -0.43 3.94
CA LYS A 6 33.21 0.40 3.88
C LYS A 6 33.21 1.17 2.56
N VAL A 7 32.13 1.05 1.80
CA VAL A 7 31.89 1.88 0.61
C VAL A 7 31.76 3.34 1.06
N PRO A 8 32.43 4.30 0.40
CA PRO A 8 32.28 5.72 0.75
C PRO A 8 30.82 6.17 0.68
N GLU A 9 30.43 7.06 1.59
CA GLU A 9 29.08 7.63 1.60
C GLU A 9 28.82 8.40 0.30
N GLY A 10 27.60 8.27 -0.24
CA GLY A 10 27.19 8.93 -1.48
C GLY A 10 27.49 8.16 -2.78
N CYS A 11 28.26 7.06 -2.75
CA CYS A 11 28.49 6.22 -3.94
C CYS A 11 27.28 5.37 -4.34
N LEU A 12 26.34 5.15 -3.41
CA LEU A 12 25.17 4.30 -3.61
C LEU A 12 23.90 5.14 -3.44
N PRO A 13 22.81 4.80 -4.15
CA PRO A 13 21.53 5.44 -3.89
C PRO A 13 21.14 5.28 -2.42
N SER A 14 20.65 6.36 -1.81
CA SER A 14 20.03 6.28 -0.49
C SER A 14 18.93 5.23 -0.52
N SER A 15 18.83 4.37 0.51
CA SER A 15 17.75 3.39 0.64
C SER A 15 16.36 4.04 0.63
N THR A 16 16.29 5.33 1.00
CA THR A 16 15.07 6.14 1.00
C THR A 16 14.78 6.84 -0.33
N CYS A 17 15.65 6.72 -1.34
CA CYS A 17 15.35 7.33 -2.63
C CYS A 17 14.13 6.64 -3.25
N SER A 18 13.29 7.40 -3.96
CA SER A 18 12.09 6.80 -4.53
C SER A 18 12.44 5.81 -5.64
N VAL A 19 11.52 4.88 -5.92
CA VAL A 19 11.66 3.98 -7.08
C VAL A 19 11.79 4.79 -8.38
N ALA A 20 11.04 5.88 -8.54
CA ALA A 20 11.15 6.74 -9.71
C ALA A 20 12.56 7.33 -9.87
N SER A 21 13.18 7.79 -8.79
CA SER A 21 14.57 8.27 -8.80
C SER A 21 15.56 7.16 -9.09
N LEU A 22 15.37 5.96 -8.52
CA LEU A 22 16.23 4.80 -8.78
C LEU A 22 16.23 4.42 -10.27
N LEU A 23 15.07 4.42 -10.92
CA LEU A 23 14.93 4.07 -12.33
C LEU A 23 15.64 5.06 -13.26
N GLN A 24 15.79 6.32 -12.84
CA GLN A 24 16.49 7.37 -13.58
C GLN A 24 17.98 7.46 -13.25
N LEU A 25 18.43 6.85 -12.14
CA LEU A 25 19.80 6.96 -11.68
C LEU A 25 20.79 6.33 -12.68
N HIS A 26 21.91 7.03 -12.92
CA HIS A 26 23.02 6.45 -13.67
C HIS A 26 23.79 5.51 -12.75
N LEU A 27 23.86 4.22 -13.12
CA LEU A 27 24.65 3.21 -12.42
C LEU A 27 25.61 2.58 -13.43
N PRO A 28 26.81 2.14 -13.03
CA PRO A 28 27.74 1.49 -13.94
C PRO A 28 27.07 0.27 -14.55
N LEU A 29 27.21 0.12 -15.87
CA LEU A 29 26.66 -1.02 -16.59
C LEU A 29 27.41 -2.31 -16.22
N PRO A 30 26.75 -3.47 -16.19
CA PRO A 30 27.44 -4.74 -16.15
C PRO A 30 28.42 -4.86 -17.32
N ALA A 31 29.60 -5.45 -17.08
CA ALA A 31 30.54 -5.72 -18.16
C ALA A 31 29.89 -6.63 -19.22
N HIS A 32 29.87 -6.18 -20.48
CA HIS A 32 29.21 -6.86 -21.61
C HIS A 32 29.80 -8.23 -21.98
N VAL A 33 30.98 -8.57 -21.49
CA VAL A 33 31.68 -9.80 -21.85
C VAL A 33 31.32 -10.87 -20.84
N ASP A 34 30.76 -11.99 -21.31
CA ASP A 34 30.69 -13.23 -20.54
C ASP A 34 32.05 -13.45 -19.90
N CYS A 35 32.10 -13.37 -18.56
CA CYS A 35 33.36 -13.39 -17.83
C CYS A 35 34.19 -14.57 -18.34
N PRO A 36 35.28 -14.33 -19.11
CA PRO A 36 35.92 -15.40 -19.86
C PRO A 36 36.27 -16.51 -18.88
N SER A 37 35.94 -17.76 -19.18
CA SER A 37 36.20 -18.88 -18.27
C SER A 37 37.65 -18.90 -17.77
N ALA A 38 38.58 -18.37 -18.56
CA ALA A 38 39.98 -18.14 -18.19
C ALA A 38 40.15 -17.19 -16.99
N LEU A 39 39.39 -16.10 -16.89
CA LEU A 39 39.41 -15.17 -15.75
C LEU A 39 38.93 -15.83 -14.46
N LEU A 40 37.90 -16.67 -14.55
CA LEU A 40 37.38 -17.43 -13.40
C LEU A 40 38.33 -18.54 -12.95
N LYS A 41 39.20 -19.07 -13.83
CA LYS A 41 40.19 -20.10 -13.49
C LYS A 41 41.49 -19.53 -12.89
N LYS A 42 41.82 -18.26 -13.13
CA LYS A 42 43.03 -17.63 -12.54
C LYS A 42 42.94 -17.58 -11.02
N SER A 43 44.07 -17.68 -10.33
CA SER A 43 44.15 -17.40 -8.89
C SER A 43 43.58 -16.00 -8.59
N SER A 44 42.68 -15.90 -7.62
CA SER A 44 42.04 -14.64 -7.20
C SER A 44 43.07 -13.58 -6.79
N LEU A 45 44.20 -13.99 -6.21
CA LEU A 45 45.29 -13.08 -5.81
C LEU A 45 45.91 -12.32 -6.98
N LYS A 46 45.79 -12.81 -8.23
CA LYS A 46 46.29 -12.10 -9.41
C LYS A 46 45.52 -10.81 -9.71
N TYR A 47 44.31 -10.67 -9.16
CA TYR A 47 43.51 -9.45 -9.27
C TYR A 47 43.88 -8.40 -8.25
N PHE A 48 44.81 -8.67 -7.34
CA PHE A 48 45.24 -7.71 -6.34
C PHE A 48 46.62 -7.15 -6.68
N SER A 49 46.91 -5.93 -6.21
CA SER A 49 48.24 -5.31 -6.29
C SER A 49 48.71 -4.89 -4.91
N LYS A 50 50.02 -4.94 -4.69
CA LYS A 50 50.67 -4.32 -3.53
C LYS A 50 50.85 -2.82 -3.69
N ASP A 51 50.77 -2.33 -4.93
CA ASP A 51 50.84 -0.90 -5.24
C ASP A 51 49.58 -0.17 -4.77
N GLN A 52 49.75 1.13 -4.50
CA GLN A 52 48.63 2.02 -4.20
C GLN A 52 47.66 2.11 -5.39
N PRO A 53 46.35 2.31 -5.14
CA PRO A 53 45.37 2.44 -6.21
C PRO A 53 45.67 3.63 -7.11
N THR A 54 45.68 3.40 -8.42
CA THR A 54 45.91 4.45 -9.43
C THR A 54 44.70 5.37 -9.61
N CYS A 55 43.51 4.93 -9.20
CA CYS A 55 42.28 5.72 -9.26
C CYS A 55 41.49 5.53 -7.97
N SER A 56 41.32 6.62 -7.20
CA SER A 56 40.48 6.65 -6.00
C SER A 56 39.29 7.62 -6.13
N ASP A 57 39.14 8.26 -7.29
CA ASP A 57 38.01 9.15 -7.57
C ASP A 57 36.74 8.32 -7.81
N ILE A 58 35.73 8.55 -6.99
CA ILE A 58 34.43 7.86 -7.05
C ILE A 58 33.79 8.03 -8.42
N ARG A 59 33.83 9.23 -9.00
CA ARG A 59 33.21 9.51 -10.30
C ARG A 59 33.87 8.71 -11.42
N ALA A 60 35.20 8.59 -11.37
CA ALA A 60 35.93 7.75 -12.31
C ALA A 60 35.60 6.26 -12.12
N ILE A 61 35.47 5.80 -10.87
CA ILE A 61 35.08 4.41 -10.54
C ILE A 61 33.66 4.09 -11.03
N GLU A 62 32.72 5.03 -10.92
CA GLU A 62 31.34 4.90 -11.43
C GLU A 62 31.27 4.71 -12.95
N THR A 63 32.29 5.10 -13.71
CA THR A 63 32.37 4.83 -15.16
C THR A 63 32.89 3.44 -15.50
N ILE A 64 33.41 2.70 -14.52
CA ILE A 64 34.00 1.38 -14.72
C ILE A 64 32.87 0.34 -14.70
N PRO A 65 32.71 -0.48 -15.77
CA PRO A 65 31.70 -1.52 -15.79
C PRO A 65 31.80 -2.46 -14.59
N VAL A 66 30.66 -2.90 -14.07
CA VAL A 66 30.59 -3.82 -12.94
C VAL A 66 31.05 -5.22 -13.39
N PRO A 67 32.01 -5.87 -12.71
CA PRO A 67 32.40 -7.23 -13.05
C PRO A 67 31.22 -8.21 -12.90
N HIS A 68 31.31 -9.37 -13.54
CA HIS A 68 30.30 -10.41 -13.36
C HIS A 68 30.22 -10.89 -11.90
N LEU A 69 29.02 -11.13 -11.36
CA LEU A 69 28.80 -11.48 -9.93
C LEU A 69 29.69 -12.63 -9.42
N LYS A 70 29.85 -13.70 -10.21
CA LYS A 70 30.76 -14.82 -9.91
C LYS A 70 32.20 -14.37 -9.64
N LEU A 71 32.71 -13.40 -10.41
CA LEU A 71 34.05 -12.84 -10.20
C LEU A 71 34.06 -11.96 -8.95
N ILE A 72 33.04 -11.11 -8.75
CA ILE A 72 32.95 -10.25 -7.56
C ILE A 72 32.97 -11.10 -6.28
N ASN A 73 32.15 -12.15 -6.21
CA ASN A 73 32.12 -13.07 -5.06
C ASN A 73 33.50 -13.71 -4.83
N LYS A 74 34.14 -14.20 -5.89
CA LYS A 74 35.49 -14.76 -5.80
C LYS A 74 36.54 -13.76 -5.31
N LEU A 75 36.44 -12.49 -5.69
CA LEU A 75 37.31 -11.42 -5.19
C LEU A 75 37.02 -11.11 -3.73
N ASN A 76 35.74 -11.07 -3.36
CA ASN A 76 35.30 -10.86 -1.98
C ASN A 76 35.77 -11.98 -1.05
N ASP A 77 35.66 -13.24 -1.47
CA ASP A 77 36.14 -14.40 -0.71
C ASP A 77 37.67 -14.37 -0.50
N ALA A 78 38.41 -13.82 -1.46
CA ALA A 78 39.87 -13.71 -1.40
C ALA A 78 40.37 -12.43 -0.73
N LEU A 79 39.48 -11.52 -0.34
CA LEU A 79 39.81 -10.18 0.12
C LEU A 79 40.59 -10.22 1.44
N THR A 80 40.19 -11.07 2.39
CA THR A 80 40.86 -11.22 3.69
C THR A 80 42.31 -11.67 3.50
N ASP A 81 42.52 -12.76 2.77
CA ASP A 81 43.87 -13.27 2.42
C ASP A 81 44.72 -12.22 1.68
N ALA A 82 44.10 -11.43 0.79
CA ALA A 82 44.79 -10.38 0.07
C ALA A 82 45.26 -9.26 1.03
N CYS A 83 44.42 -8.84 1.98
CA CYS A 83 44.77 -7.87 3.00
C CYS A 83 45.92 -8.37 3.88
N GLU A 84 45.86 -9.62 4.35
CA GLU A 84 46.93 -10.25 5.15
C GLU A 84 48.28 -10.30 4.39
N LYS A 85 48.23 -10.43 3.07
CA LYS A 85 49.42 -10.42 2.19
C LYS A 85 49.90 -9.02 1.83
N GLY A 86 49.33 -7.97 2.43
CA GLY A 86 49.71 -6.58 2.21
C GLY A 86 49.30 -6.04 0.85
N MET A 87 48.26 -6.59 0.22
CA MET A 87 47.67 -6.01 -0.98
C MET A 87 46.93 -4.71 -0.63
N GLN A 88 46.99 -3.72 -1.51
CA GLN A 88 46.45 -2.38 -1.30
C GLN A 88 45.40 -1.98 -2.34
N ALA A 89 45.36 -2.66 -3.49
CA ALA A 89 44.46 -2.34 -4.58
C ALA A 89 43.95 -3.57 -5.34
N VAL A 90 42.84 -3.43 -6.06
CA VAL A 90 42.27 -4.41 -6.98
C VAL A 90 42.45 -3.95 -8.43
N LYS A 91 42.94 -4.82 -9.30
CA LYS A 91 43.21 -4.58 -10.72
C LYS A 91 41.93 -4.73 -11.54
N VAL A 92 41.68 -3.80 -12.45
CA VAL A 92 40.50 -3.77 -13.34
C VAL A 92 40.74 -4.66 -14.57
N LEU A 93 40.86 -5.97 -14.36
CA LEU A 93 41.18 -6.94 -15.43
C LEU A 93 39.96 -7.41 -16.24
N HIS A 94 38.75 -7.04 -15.83
CA HIS A 94 37.49 -7.47 -16.46
C HIS A 94 37.01 -6.53 -17.58
N CYS A 95 37.61 -5.35 -17.73
CA CYS A 95 37.30 -4.42 -18.82
C CYS A 95 38.06 -4.80 -20.09
N SER A 96 37.39 -4.76 -21.23
CA SER A 96 38.04 -4.91 -22.54
C SER A 96 38.90 -3.68 -22.84
N GLY A 97 40.22 -3.86 -22.94
CA GLY A 97 41.16 -2.81 -23.32
C GLY A 97 42.45 -2.81 -22.50
N PRO A 98 43.43 -1.97 -22.86
CA PRO A 98 44.71 -1.85 -22.15
C PRO A 98 44.58 -1.03 -20.85
N ARG A 99 43.52 -1.24 -20.07
CA ARG A 99 43.39 -0.60 -18.76
C ARG A 99 44.36 -1.25 -17.78
N THR A 100 45.21 -0.41 -17.19
CA THR A 100 46.12 -0.79 -16.11
C THR A 100 45.66 -0.23 -14.77
N ASP A 101 44.41 0.26 -14.72
CA ASP A 101 43.82 0.86 -13.54
C ASP A 101 43.79 -0.13 -12.37
N THR A 102 44.13 0.39 -11.19
CA THR A 102 43.96 -0.28 -9.91
C THR A 102 43.10 0.59 -9.01
N LEU A 103 42.13 -0.03 -8.34
CA LEU A 103 41.14 0.62 -7.51
C LEU A 103 41.37 0.26 -6.04
N PRO A 104 40.90 1.09 -5.10
CA PRO A 104 40.89 0.72 -3.69
C PRO A 104 40.17 -0.60 -3.46
N LEU A 105 40.57 -1.34 -2.43
CA LEU A 105 39.94 -2.62 -2.09
C LEU A 105 38.44 -2.51 -1.78
N TRP A 106 37.96 -1.34 -1.32
CA TRP A 106 36.54 -1.09 -1.10
C TRP A 106 35.70 -1.13 -2.39
N ALA A 107 36.32 -1.02 -3.57
CA ALA A 107 35.62 -1.14 -4.85
C ALA A 107 34.92 -2.51 -5.02
N ILE A 108 35.42 -3.57 -4.38
CA ILE A 108 34.78 -4.89 -4.38
C ILE A 108 33.42 -4.83 -3.66
N ALA A 109 33.36 -4.20 -2.48
CA ALA A 109 32.11 -4.01 -1.74
C ALA A 109 31.14 -3.11 -2.51
N TYR A 110 31.66 -2.06 -3.16
CA TYR A 110 30.87 -1.19 -4.03
C TYR A 110 30.23 -1.98 -5.19
N TRP A 111 31.00 -2.83 -5.89
CA TRP A 111 30.47 -3.64 -6.99
C TRP A 111 29.41 -4.65 -6.52
N LEU A 112 29.55 -5.23 -5.33
CA LEU A 112 28.52 -6.09 -4.74
C LEU A 112 27.20 -5.33 -4.57
N GLU A 113 27.26 -4.16 -3.93
CA GLU A 113 26.07 -3.35 -3.68
C GLU A 113 25.44 -2.84 -4.98
N VAL A 114 26.24 -2.34 -5.93
CA VAL A 114 25.69 -1.92 -7.23
C VAL A 114 25.04 -3.09 -7.96
N THR A 115 25.63 -4.29 -7.91
CA THR A 115 25.00 -5.47 -8.53
C THR A 115 23.63 -5.76 -7.93
N ARG A 116 23.51 -5.66 -6.60
CA ARG A 116 22.23 -5.81 -5.89
C ARG A 116 21.22 -4.73 -6.30
N VAL A 117 21.64 -3.47 -6.33
CA VAL A 117 20.80 -2.33 -6.75
C VAL A 117 20.35 -2.48 -8.20
N LEU A 118 21.22 -2.90 -9.10
CA LEU A 118 20.88 -3.16 -10.51
C LEU A 118 19.84 -4.28 -10.64
N ALA A 119 19.93 -5.34 -9.85
CA ALA A 119 18.94 -6.41 -9.83
C ALA A 119 17.56 -5.88 -9.40
N ILE A 120 17.50 -5.11 -8.31
CA ILE A 120 16.25 -4.51 -7.81
C ILE A 120 15.69 -3.49 -8.81
N ARG A 121 16.54 -2.64 -9.41
CA ARG A 121 16.15 -1.71 -10.47
C ARG A 121 15.55 -2.45 -11.67
N SER A 122 16.15 -3.58 -12.08
CA SER A 122 15.61 -4.42 -13.15
C SER A 122 14.23 -4.96 -12.81
N THR A 123 14.01 -5.37 -11.55
CA THR A 123 12.70 -5.82 -11.08
C THR A 123 11.65 -4.73 -11.20
N TYR A 124 11.96 -3.50 -10.74
CA TYR A 124 11.06 -2.35 -10.88
C TYR A 124 10.82 -1.95 -12.34
N ALA A 125 11.84 -1.98 -13.20
CA ALA A 125 11.70 -1.64 -14.62
C ALA A 125 10.76 -2.61 -15.35
N ARG A 126 10.79 -3.91 -15.00
CA ARG A 126 9.84 -4.90 -15.53
C ARG A 126 8.42 -4.61 -15.06
N ALA A 127 8.24 -4.30 -13.77
CA ALA A 127 6.94 -3.92 -13.23
C ALA A 127 6.38 -2.64 -13.88
N GLU A 128 7.21 -1.62 -14.05
CA GLU A 128 6.86 -0.39 -14.78
C GLU A 128 6.40 -0.69 -16.20
N SER A 129 7.13 -1.54 -16.93
CA SER A 129 6.77 -1.94 -18.29
C SER A 129 5.42 -2.67 -18.33
N PHE A 130 5.17 -3.56 -17.38
CA PHE A 130 3.92 -4.31 -17.26
C PHE A 130 2.71 -3.42 -16.93
N LEU A 131 2.90 -2.43 -16.05
CA LEU A 131 1.86 -1.48 -15.63
C LEU A 131 1.62 -0.39 -16.69
N SER A 132 2.66 0.04 -17.40
CA SER A 132 2.57 1.06 -18.45
C SER A 132 2.03 0.51 -19.77
N TYR A 133 2.03 -0.82 -19.95
CA TYR A 133 1.47 -1.44 -21.14
C TYR A 133 0.00 -1.06 -21.30
N LYS A 134 -0.30 -0.35 -22.39
CA LYS A 134 -1.64 0.17 -22.70
C LYS A 134 -2.65 -0.98 -22.73
N ALA A 135 -3.44 -1.09 -21.67
CA ALA A 135 -4.59 -1.97 -21.68
C ALA A 135 -5.56 -1.43 -22.74
N VAL A 136 -5.83 -2.22 -23.78
CA VAL A 136 -6.91 -1.93 -24.71
C VAL A 136 -8.19 -1.89 -23.88
N ALA A 137 -8.87 -0.74 -23.84
CA ALA A 137 -10.09 -0.57 -23.08
C ALA A 137 -11.16 -1.53 -23.60
N ARG A 138 -11.30 -2.70 -22.99
CA ARG A 138 -12.41 -3.61 -23.27
C ARG A 138 -13.63 -3.11 -22.51
N LEU A 139 -14.76 -3.00 -23.21
CA LEU A 139 -16.07 -2.91 -22.58
C LEU A 139 -16.37 -4.29 -22.02
N ASP A 140 -16.52 -4.40 -20.71
CA ASP A 140 -17.15 -5.58 -20.13
C ASP A 140 -18.62 -5.58 -20.57
N GLY A 141 -19.18 -6.75 -20.88
CA GLY A 141 -20.58 -6.88 -21.30
C GLY A 141 -21.60 -6.47 -20.23
N ARG A 142 -21.14 -6.07 -19.03
CA ARG A 142 -21.97 -5.65 -17.89
C ARG A 142 -21.92 -4.13 -17.62
N GLY A 143 -21.16 -3.37 -18.41
CA GLY A 143 -21.12 -1.90 -18.34
C GLY A 143 -20.47 -1.33 -17.08
N THR A 144 -19.86 -2.15 -16.24
CA THR A 144 -19.11 -1.75 -15.04
C THR A 144 -17.64 -1.96 -15.32
N LYS A 145 -17.08 -1.12 -16.18
CA LYS A 145 -15.64 -1.07 -16.45
C LYS A 145 -14.91 -0.79 -15.15
N LEU A 146 -14.41 -1.83 -14.48
CA LEU A 146 -13.23 -1.65 -13.66
C LEU A 146 -12.16 -1.16 -14.62
N ASN A 147 -11.84 0.13 -14.56
CA ASN A 147 -10.95 0.71 -15.52
C ASN A 147 -9.55 0.16 -15.22
N VAL A 148 -9.18 -0.94 -15.88
CA VAL A 148 -7.90 -1.64 -15.69
C VAL A 148 -6.74 -0.65 -15.80
N ALA A 149 -6.86 0.34 -16.68
CA ALA A 149 -5.88 1.40 -16.81
C ALA A 149 -5.78 2.26 -15.53
N VAL A 150 -6.89 2.56 -14.85
CA VAL A 150 -6.89 3.28 -13.56
C VAL A 150 -6.21 2.45 -12.48
N VAL A 151 -6.51 1.15 -12.35
CA VAL A 151 -5.87 0.29 -11.33
C VAL A 151 -4.37 0.14 -11.60
N LYS A 152 -3.97 -0.03 -12.87
CA LYS A 152 -2.55 -0.06 -13.26
C LYS A 152 -1.84 1.27 -12.98
N GLN A 153 -2.48 2.40 -13.28
CA GLN A 153 -1.92 3.71 -13.01
C GLN A 153 -1.81 3.96 -11.50
N GLU A 154 -2.82 3.60 -10.70
CA GLU A 154 -2.78 3.71 -9.24
C GLU A 154 -1.64 2.88 -8.65
N ALA A 155 -1.45 1.64 -9.14
CA ALA A 155 -0.34 0.80 -8.73
C ALA A 155 1.02 1.43 -9.10
N LEU A 156 1.15 1.98 -10.31
CA LEU A 156 2.38 2.62 -10.77
C LEU A 156 2.71 3.88 -9.95
N ASP A 157 1.72 4.75 -9.75
CA ASP A 157 1.85 5.96 -8.93
C ASP A 157 2.23 5.62 -7.49
N SER A 158 1.68 4.52 -6.97
CA SER A 158 2.01 3.99 -5.65
C SER A 158 3.46 3.52 -5.60
N ILE A 159 3.92 2.71 -6.56
CA ILE A 159 5.30 2.22 -6.64
C ILE A 159 6.29 3.38 -6.70
N TYR A 160 6.02 4.40 -7.51
CA TYR A 160 6.92 5.55 -7.65
C TYR A 160 7.10 6.39 -6.37
N ARG A 161 6.16 6.31 -5.42
CA ARG A 161 6.26 7.03 -4.14
C ARG A 161 7.04 6.26 -3.08
N LEU A 162 7.24 4.95 -3.26
CA LEU A 162 7.93 4.10 -2.29
C LEU A 162 9.44 4.33 -2.35
N GLY A 163 10.12 4.21 -1.22
CA GLY A 163 11.55 3.99 -1.20
C GLY A 163 11.87 2.63 -1.83
N TRP A 164 12.90 2.58 -2.68
CA TRP A 164 13.20 1.35 -3.44
C TRP A 164 13.62 0.16 -2.57
N ASN A 165 14.07 0.43 -1.34
CA ASN A 165 14.46 -0.57 -0.36
C ASN A 165 13.61 -0.48 0.92
N ASP A 166 12.40 0.07 0.81
CA ASP A 166 11.47 0.13 1.94
C ASP A 166 10.97 -1.27 2.30
N LYS A 167 10.69 -1.44 3.60
CA LYS A 167 9.99 -2.59 4.13
C LYS A 167 8.50 -2.38 4.04
N ILE A 168 7.77 -3.45 3.73
CA ILE A 168 6.32 -3.47 3.71
C ILE A 168 5.82 -3.32 5.15
N ALA A 169 4.73 -2.58 5.32
CA ALA A 169 4.19 -2.21 6.62
C ALA A 169 2.75 -2.72 6.70
N GLY A 170 2.28 -3.01 7.93
CA GLY A 170 0.92 -3.48 8.16
C GLY A 170 0.69 -4.98 7.94
N PHE A 171 1.75 -5.74 7.68
CA PHE A 171 1.68 -7.20 7.54
C PHE A 171 2.63 -7.86 8.54
N ASN A 172 2.38 -9.13 8.83
CA ASN A 172 3.18 -9.92 9.78
C ASN A 172 4.58 -10.30 9.25
N GLU A 173 4.78 -10.17 7.95
CA GLU A 173 5.99 -10.56 7.23
C GLU A 173 6.91 -9.33 7.04
N ASP A 174 8.18 -9.45 7.46
CA ASP A 174 9.20 -8.41 7.29
C ASP A 174 9.88 -8.55 5.92
N GLN A 175 9.23 -8.01 4.89
CA GLN A 175 9.63 -8.15 3.49
C GLN A 175 9.83 -6.79 2.85
N TYR A 176 10.61 -6.73 1.77
CA TYR A 176 10.87 -5.50 1.03
C TYR A 176 9.81 -5.26 -0.05
N VAL A 177 9.52 -4.00 -0.32
CA VAL A 177 8.53 -3.59 -1.33
C VAL A 177 8.83 -4.15 -2.72
N HIS A 178 10.10 -4.22 -3.12
CA HIS A 178 10.48 -4.75 -4.44
C HIS A 178 10.13 -6.24 -4.61
N GLU A 179 9.94 -6.96 -3.51
CA GLU A 179 9.51 -8.36 -3.54
C GLU A 179 8.03 -8.50 -3.88
N LEU A 180 7.24 -7.42 -3.95
CA LEU A 180 5.85 -7.45 -4.44
C LEU A 180 5.73 -7.41 -5.95
N MET A 181 6.83 -7.12 -6.66
CA MET A 181 6.80 -6.91 -8.11
C MET A 181 6.36 -8.13 -8.94
N PRO A 182 6.42 -9.39 -8.44
CA PRO A 182 5.75 -10.49 -9.11
C PRO A 182 4.26 -10.25 -9.36
N PHE A 183 3.53 -9.53 -8.51
CA PHE A 183 2.14 -9.15 -8.80
C PHE A 183 2.00 -8.18 -10.00
N ALA A 184 3.06 -7.47 -10.39
CA ALA A 184 3.12 -6.62 -11.58
C ALA A 184 3.98 -7.26 -12.67
N SER A 185 3.92 -8.58 -12.82
CA SER A 185 4.59 -9.32 -13.90
C SER A 185 3.91 -10.66 -14.13
N ASP A 186 4.48 -11.45 -15.05
CA ASP A 186 4.12 -12.84 -15.32
C ASP A 186 5.00 -13.84 -14.53
N ASP A 187 5.77 -13.35 -13.53
CA ASP A 187 6.57 -14.21 -12.66
C ASP A 187 5.66 -15.07 -11.75
N TRP A 188 6.18 -16.18 -11.26
CA TRP A 188 5.45 -17.02 -10.33
C TRP A 188 5.32 -16.37 -8.96
N LEU A 189 4.12 -16.42 -8.37
CA LEU A 189 3.92 -15.98 -6.99
C LEU A 189 4.55 -17.01 -6.05
N GLN A 190 5.34 -16.53 -5.10
CA GLN A 190 5.99 -17.33 -4.06
C GLN A 190 5.15 -17.36 -2.77
N THR A 191 5.54 -18.19 -1.80
CA THR A 191 4.86 -18.35 -0.50
C THR A 191 4.55 -17.03 0.21
N MET A 192 5.50 -16.10 0.24
CA MET A 192 5.31 -14.78 0.87
C MET A 192 4.16 -13.98 0.23
N HIS A 193 4.00 -14.06 -1.10
CA HIS A 193 2.93 -13.36 -1.83
C HIS A 193 1.57 -13.92 -1.46
N MET A 194 1.49 -15.24 -1.31
CA MET A 194 0.28 -15.92 -0.87
C MET A 194 -0.05 -15.58 0.59
N GLY A 195 0.96 -15.36 1.43
CA GLY A 195 0.81 -14.79 2.78
C GLY A 195 0.15 -13.40 2.77
N PHE A 196 0.65 -12.47 1.95
CA PHE A 196 0.02 -11.15 1.79
C PHE A 196 -1.41 -11.24 1.28
N TYR A 197 -1.67 -12.10 0.30
CA TYR A 197 -3.01 -12.25 -0.26
C TYR A 197 -3.98 -12.80 0.81
N LEU A 198 -3.58 -13.83 1.57
CA LEU A 198 -4.39 -14.35 2.68
C LEU A 198 -4.69 -13.26 3.72
N GLU A 199 -3.73 -12.46 4.16
CA GLU A 199 -4.00 -11.35 5.08
C GLU A 199 -5.02 -10.35 4.51
N LEU A 200 -4.96 -10.03 3.21
CA LEU A 200 -5.99 -9.21 2.55
C LEU A 200 -7.38 -9.87 2.56
N ILE A 201 -7.45 -11.18 2.32
CA ILE A 201 -8.72 -11.93 2.38
C ILE A 201 -9.27 -11.88 3.80
N LYS A 202 -8.44 -12.10 4.82
CA LYS A 202 -8.81 -12.00 6.24
C LYS A 202 -9.40 -10.63 6.57
N LEU A 203 -8.76 -9.54 6.12
CA LEU A 203 -9.27 -8.18 6.31
C LEU A 203 -10.62 -7.97 5.62
N LYS A 204 -10.80 -8.50 4.40
CA LYS A 204 -12.09 -8.42 3.67
C LYS A 204 -13.19 -9.21 4.38
N LEU A 205 -12.91 -10.43 4.82
CA LEU A 205 -13.86 -11.28 5.56
C LEU A 205 -14.27 -10.62 6.88
N SER A 206 -13.31 -10.06 7.62
CA SER A 206 -13.57 -9.32 8.85
C SER A 206 -14.48 -8.11 8.63
N ARG A 207 -14.22 -7.31 7.59
CA ARG A 207 -15.08 -6.17 7.20
C ARG A 207 -16.48 -6.59 6.75
N ALA A 208 -16.60 -7.79 6.18
CA ALA A 208 -17.87 -8.37 5.80
C ALA A 208 -18.62 -9.00 7.00
N GLY A 209 -18.07 -8.94 8.21
CA GLY A 209 -18.65 -9.52 9.42
C GLY A 209 -18.57 -11.05 9.48
N VAL A 210 -17.74 -11.68 8.62
CA VAL A 210 -17.55 -13.13 8.63
C VAL A 210 -16.73 -13.52 9.86
N ARG A 211 -17.28 -14.43 10.66
CA ARG A 211 -16.67 -14.98 11.88
C ARG A 211 -16.45 -16.48 11.72
N GLY A 212 -15.71 -17.07 12.65
CA GLY A 212 -15.44 -18.51 12.67
C GLY A 212 -14.52 -18.97 11.54
N VAL A 213 -13.54 -18.12 11.19
CA VAL A 213 -12.58 -18.36 10.12
C VAL A 213 -11.17 -18.25 10.68
N VAL A 214 -10.42 -19.34 10.58
CA VAL A 214 -8.99 -19.39 10.91
C VAL A 214 -8.19 -19.40 9.62
N MET A 215 -7.59 -18.27 9.28
CA MET A 215 -6.71 -18.18 8.12
C MET A 215 -5.28 -18.51 8.50
N VAL A 216 -4.65 -19.42 7.76
CA VAL A 216 -3.30 -19.90 8.06
C VAL A 216 -2.35 -19.70 6.90
N SER A 217 -1.08 -19.45 7.22
CA SER A 217 -0.02 -19.27 6.24
C SER A 217 0.13 -20.48 5.31
N PRO A 218 0.52 -20.31 4.04
CA PRO A 218 0.72 -21.43 3.12
C PRO A 218 1.79 -22.44 3.60
N PHE A 219 2.69 -22.03 4.50
CA PHE A 219 3.65 -22.93 5.16
C PHE A 219 2.98 -24.04 5.98
N PHE A 220 1.70 -23.88 6.35
CA PHE A 220 0.92 -24.92 7.03
C PHE A 220 0.97 -26.25 6.27
N LEU A 221 0.73 -26.22 4.95
CA LEU A 221 0.70 -27.45 4.16
C LEU A 221 2.06 -28.13 4.09
N VAL A 222 3.15 -27.36 4.00
CA VAL A 222 4.53 -27.88 4.03
C VAL A 222 4.78 -28.65 5.32
N LYS A 223 4.36 -28.10 6.47
CA LYS A 223 4.49 -28.78 7.76
C LYS A 223 3.62 -30.03 7.86
N VAL A 224 2.43 -30.03 7.26
CA VAL A 224 1.57 -31.22 7.17
C VAL A 224 2.21 -32.30 6.30
N PHE A 225 2.85 -31.94 5.17
CA PHE A 225 3.58 -32.91 4.33
C PHE A 225 4.75 -33.55 5.06
N HIS A 226 5.59 -32.75 5.72
CA HIS A 226 6.71 -33.27 6.52
C HIS A 226 6.21 -34.19 7.66
N ALA A 227 5.10 -33.83 8.29
CA ALA A 227 4.47 -34.65 9.33
C ALA A 227 3.93 -35.98 8.77
N TYR A 228 3.29 -35.91 7.60
CA TYR A 228 2.75 -37.07 6.90
C TYR A 228 3.84 -38.05 6.45
N GLU A 229 4.98 -37.55 5.97
CA GLU A 229 6.15 -38.37 5.64
C GLU A 229 6.72 -39.06 6.89
N ALA A 230 6.74 -38.36 8.02
CA ALA A 230 7.20 -38.89 9.30
C ALA A 230 6.15 -39.71 10.08
N ARG A 231 4.96 -39.96 9.52
CA ARG A 231 3.80 -40.52 10.27
C ARG A 231 4.08 -41.86 10.95
N GLU A 232 4.92 -42.71 10.37
CA GLU A 232 5.24 -44.05 10.89
C GLU A 232 6.20 -44.00 12.08
N SER A 233 6.92 -42.90 12.26
CA SER A 233 7.90 -42.74 13.35
C SER A 233 7.27 -42.36 14.71
N GLY A 234 5.99 -41.96 14.72
CA GLY A 234 5.35 -41.34 15.89
C GLY A 234 5.90 -39.95 16.24
N ALA A 235 6.72 -39.34 15.37
CA ALA A 235 7.26 -38.01 15.59
C ALA A 235 6.19 -36.92 15.61
N TYR A 236 5.04 -37.15 14.95
CA TYR A 236 3.95 -36.19 14.92
C TYR A 236 3.51 -35.77 16.33
N ASP A 237 3.40 -36.69 17.28
CA ASP A 237 2.96 -36.37 18.65
C ASP A 237 4.04 -35.73 19.52
N LYS A 238 5.30 -36.12 19.28
CA LYS A 238 6.43 -35.85 20.19
C LYS A 238 7.29 -34.67 19.75
N ALA A 239 7.55 -34.52 18.46
CA ALA A 239 8.50 -33.52 17.96
C ALA A 239 7.96 -32.10 18.13
N SER A 240 8.84 -31.18 18.51
CA SER A 240 8.55 -29.73 18.60
C SER A 240 8.16 -29.15 17.25
N ASP A 241 8.71 -29.67 16.17
CA ASP A 241 8.59 -29.12 14.82
C ASP A 241 7.17 -29.20 14.27
N TYR A 242 6.37 -30.15 14.78
CA TYR A 242 4.95 -30.31 14.43
C TYR A 242 4.00 -29.70 15.49
N ARG A 243 4.52 -29.02 16.53
CA ARG A 243 3.71 -28.45 17.61
C ARG A 243 2.65 -27.47 17.08
N PHE A 244 3.03 -26.63 16.11
CA PHE A 244 2.12 -25.66 15.49
C PHE A 244 0.93 -26.36 14.81
N VAL A 245 1.20 -27.31 13.91
CA VAL A 245 0.14 -28.04 13.18
C VAL A 245 -0.72 -28.90 14.11
N ARG A 246 -0.16 -29.41 15.22
CA ARG A 246 -0.94 -30.10 16.26
C ARG A 246 -1.90 -29.15 16.95
N ARG A 247 -1.39 -28.03 17.50
CA ARG A 247 -2.20 -27.04 18.21
C ARG A 247 -3.30 -26.45 17.33
N LEU A 248 -2.98 -26.18 16.08
CA LEU A 248 -3.96 -25.69 15.10
C LEU A 248 -5.08 -26.70 14.87
N GLY A 249 -4.74 -27.98 14.69
CA GLY A 249 -5.75 -29.04 14.54
C GLY A 249 -6.64 -29.21 15.77
N THR A 250 -6.06 -29.17 16.97
CA THR A 250 -6.81 -29.15 18.24
C THR A 250 -7.73 -27.93 18.35
N LEU A 251 -7.24 -26.74 17.98
CA LEU A 251 -8.02 -25.51 18.02
C LEU A 251 -9.26 -25.62 17.13
N ILE A 252 -9.10 -25.97 15.85
CA ILE A 252 -10.24 -26.04 14.92
C ILE A 252 -11.20 -27.19 15.25
N ALA A 253 -10.70 -28.26 15.90
CA ALA A 253 -11.57 -29.33 16.41
C ALA A 253 -12.41 -28.90 17.62
N GLN A 254 -11.92 -27.93 18.40
CA GLN A 254 -12.64 -27.38 19.55
C GLN A 254 -13.61 -26.27 19.17
N THR A 255 -13.20 -25.37 18.28
CA THR A 255 -14.03 -24.22 17.89
C THR A 255 -15.01 -24.54 16.76
N GLU A 256 -14.75 -25.62 16.01
CA GLU A 256 -15.45 -25.95 14.76
C GLU A 256 -15.36 -24.82 13.71
N ASP A 257 -14.36 -23.93 13.84
CA ASP A 257 -14.09 -22.85 12.89
C ASP A 257 -13.52 -23.41 11.58
N ASP A 258 -13.88 -22.77 10.47
CA ASP A 258 -13.37 -23.13 9.16
C ASP A 258 -11.91 -22.67 9.00
N LEU A 259 -11.03 -23.58 8.56
CA LEU A 259 -9.62 -23.28 8.29
C LEU A 259 -9.42 -22.97 6.80
N TYR A 260 -8.86 -21.79 6.51
CA TYR A 260 -8.57 -21.31 5.17
C TYR A 260 -7.07 -21.28 4.91
N SER A 261 -6.66 -21.82 3.76
CA SER A 261 -5.28 -21.73 3.31
C SER A 261 -5.18 -21.89 1.80
N ILE A 262 -4.02 -21.52 1.29
CA ILE A 262 -3.55 -21.89 -0.04
C ILE A 262 -2.33 -22.78 0.15
N GLY A 263 -2.23 -23.87 -0.60
CA GLY A 263 -1.12 -24.83 -0.50
C GLY A 263 -0.32 -24.86 -1.79
N ASN A 264 1.01 -24.91 -1.69
CA ASN A 264 1.86 -25.25 -2.82
C ASN A 264 1.95 -26.78 -2.94
N VAL A 265 1.49 -27.32 -4.05
CA VAL A 265 1.55 -28.74 -4.37
C VAL A 265 2.68 -28.93 -5.39
N ASN A 266 3.58 -29.89 -5.12
CA ASN A 266 4.77 -30.20 -5.94
C ASN A 266 5.75 -29.05 -6.17
N ASP A 267 5.69 -28.00 -5.34
CA ASP A 267 6.49 -26.78 -5.49
C ASP A 267 6.23 -26.02 -6.80
N ASP A 268 5.15 -26.36 -7.52
CA ASP A 268 4.83 -25.83 -8.83
C ASP A 268 3.34 -25.46 -9.03
N HIS A 269 2.48 -25.55 -8.00
CA HIS A 269 1.07 -25.23 -8.18
C HIS A 269 0.38 -24.80 -6.89
N TRP A 270 -0.28 -23.63 -6.93
CA TRP A 270 -1.07 -23.11 -5.82
C TRP A 270 -2.51 -23.63 -5.87
N VAL A 271 -2.92 -24.33 -4.80
CA VAL A 271 -4.27 -24.90 -4.63
C VAL A 271 -4.94 -24.26 -3.42
N PRO A 272 -6.11 -23.59 -3.57
CA PRO A 272 -6.88 -23.14 -2.43
C PRO A 272 -7.62 -24.31 -1.79
N PHE A 273 -7.72 -24.30 -0.47
CA PHE A 273 -8.55 -25.26 0.25
C PHE A 273 -9.13 -24.70 1.55
N ILE A 274 -10.22 -25.32 1.96
CA ILE A 274 -10.95 -24.99 3.18
C ILE A 274 -11.23 -26.30 3.89
N ILE A 275 -10.91 -26.36 5.17
CA ILE A 275 -11.36 -27.45 6.04
C ILE A 275 -12.53 -26.86 6.83
N ALA A 276 -13.72 -27.44 6.68
CA ALA A 276 -14.92 -27.00 7.36
C ALA A 276 -15.37 -28.07 8.37
N PRO A 277 -14.83 -28.05 9.61
CA PRO A 277 -15.11 -29.05 10.62
C PRO A 277 -16.60 -29.28 10.85
N GLY A 278 -17.38 -28.20 11.00
CA GLY A 278 -18.82 -28.28 11.31
C GLY A 278 -19.64 -29.06 10.28
N THR A 279 -19.18 -29.13 9.02
CA THR A 279 -19.84 -29.92 7.96
C THR A 279 -19.10 -31.21 7.61
N SER A 280 -17.90 -31.42 8.17
CA SER A 280 -16.99 -32.50 7.79
C SER A 280 -16.69 -32.51 6.29
N ILE A 281 -16.47 -31.33 5.71
CA ILE A 281 -16.12 -31.17 4.29
C ILE A 281 -14.75 -30.51 4.18
N VAL A 282 -13.91 -31.05 3.29
CA VAL A 282 -12.74 -30.35 2.76
C VAL A 282 -13.07 -29.83 1.37
N HIS A 283 -13.16 -28.51 1.25
CA HIS A 283 -13.31 -27.85 -0.03
C HIS A 283 -11.93 -27.63 -0.68
N PHE A 284 -11.81 -27.85 -1.98
CA PHE A 284 -10.57 -27.58 -2.72
C PHE A 284 -10.88 -27.14 -4.15
N ALA A 285 -9.92 -26.49 -4.83
CA ALA A 285 -10.02 -26.19 -6.25
C ALA A 285 -8.65 -26.35 -6.94
N ASN A 286 -8.62 -26.52 -8.26
CA ASN A 286 -7.38 -26.65 -9.03
C ASN A 286 -7.56 -25.93 -10.36
N SER A 287 -6.89 -24.80 -10.56
CA SER A 287 -7.08 -23.99 -11.77
C SER A 287 -6.47 -24.61 -13.04
N MET A 288 -5.54 -25.56 -12.93
CA MET A 288 -4.80 -26.10 -14.08
C MET A 288 -5.47 -27.30 -14.77
N VAL A 289 -6.27 -28.09 -14.04
CA VAL A 289 -6.80 -29.35 -14.56
C VAL A 289 -8.26 -29.21 -14.98
N LYS A 290 -8.56 -29.47 -16.25
CA LYS A 290 -9.96 -29.68 -16.70
C LYS A 290 -10.57 -30.83 -15.89
N GLY A 291 -11.54 -30.49 -15.05
CA GLY A 291 -12.21 -31.44 -14.15
C GLY A 291 -11.75 -31.37 -12.69
N ASN A 292 -10.83 -30.46 -12.33
CA ASN A 292 -10.42 -30.20 -10.94
C ASN A 292 -9.99 -31.46 -10.16
N SER A 293 -9.15 -32.31 -10.76
CA SER A 293 -8.67 -33.50 -10.06
C SER A 293 -7.79 -33.11 -8.88
N ILE A 294 -7.99 -33.82 -7.78
CA ILE A 294 -7.23 -33.59 -6.55
C ILE A 294 -5.89 -34.31 -6.61
N HIS A 295 -4.81 -33.62 -6.22
CA HIS A 295 -3.50 -34.24 -6.11
C HIS A 295 -3.50 -35.31 -5.01
N ALA A 296 -3.04 -36.52 -5.33
CA ALA A 296 -3.16 -37.69 -4.44
C ALA A 296 -2.43 -37.50 -3.10
N LEU A 297 -1.18 -36.99 -3.14
CA LEU A 297 -0.40 -36.72 -1.92
C LEU A 297 -1.06 -35.63 -1.06
N PHE A 298 -1.61 -34.59 -1.69
CA PHE A 298 -2.33 -33.52 -0.99
C PHE A 298 -3.54 -34.08 -0.23
N LYS A 299 -4.37 -34.87 -0.93
CA LYS A 299 -5.52 -35.55 -0.34
C LYS A 299 -5.12 -36.46 0.82
N ALA A 300 -4.10 -37.29 0.60
CA ALA A 300 -3.66 -38.28 1.59
C ALA A 300 -3.13 -37.60 2.86
N ALA A 301 -2.27 -36.58 2.73
CA ALA A 301 -1.68 -35.88 3.88
C ALA A 301 -2.72 -35.11 4.69
N ILE A 302 -3.63 -34.38 4.05
CA ILE A 302 -4.71 -33.67 4.75
C ILE A 302 -5.67 -34.66 5.41
N THR A 303 -6.04 -35.74 4.73
CA THR A 303 -6.92 -36.78 5.30
C THR A 303 -6.29 -37.41 6.54
N TRP A 304 -4.99 -37.75 6.47
CA TRP A 304 -4.25 -38.28 7.62
C TRP A 304 -4.18 -37.28 8.78
N TRP A 305 -3.88 -36.00 8.49
CA TRP A 305 -3.81 -34.96 9.52
C TRP A 305 -5.17 -34.77 10.22
N LEU A 306 -6.27 -34.77 9.47
CA LEU A 306 -7.62 -34.69 10.02
C LEU A 306 -7.94 -35.88 10.93
N GLN A 307 -7.54 -37.09 10.57
CA GLN A 307 -7.73 -38.28 11.41
C GLN A 307 -6.98 -38.20 12.76
N GLN A 308 -5.96 -37.35 12.89
CA GLN A 308 -5.28 -37.14 14.17
C GLN A 308 -6.10 -36.29 15.15
N HIS A 309 -7.02 -35.47 14.66
CA HIS A 309 -7.75 -34.48 15.46
C HIS A 309 -9.25 -34.72 15.54
N PHE A 310 -9.80 -35.47 14.58
CA PHE A 310 -11.23 -35.68 14.44
C PHE A 310 -11.56 -37.17 14.42
N ALA A 311 -12.54 -37.58 15.24
CA ALA A 311 -13.09 -38.94 15.24
C ALA A 311 -14.14 -39.18 14.14
N ARG A 312 -14.02 -38.50 13.00
CA ARG A 312 -14.96 -38.55 11.87
C ARG A 312 -14.24 -38.42 10.54
N THR A 313 -14.87 -38.89 9.46
CA THR A 313 -14.34 -38.79 8.10
C THR A 313 -14.80 -37.49 7.44
N PHE A 314 -13.98 -36.95 6.55
CA PHE A 314 -14.31 -35.75 5.80
C PHE A 314 -14.59 -36.08 4.33
N ALA A 315 -15.68 -35.53 3.80
CA ALA A 315 -15.96 -35.56 2.37
C ALA A 315 -15.12 -34.50 1.65
N TRP A 316 -14.78 -34.75 0.39
CA TRP A 316 -14.04 -33.79 -0.44
C TRP A 316 -14.97 -33.16 -1.46
N LYS A 317 -15.01 -31.82 -1.53
CA LYS A 317 -15.88 -31.07 -2.45
C LYS A 317 -15.09 -30.06 -3.25
N ILE A 318 -15.42 -29.94 -4.53
CA ILE A 318 -14.77 -28.99 -5.44
C ILE A 318 -15.39 -27.59 -5.24
N MET A 319 -14.54 -26.58 -5.13
CA MET A 319 -14.92 -25.15 -5.17
C MET A 319 -14.99 -24.66 -6.61
N ARG A 320 -15.78 -23.61 -6.83
CA ARG A 320 -15.76 -22.89 -8.11
C ARG A 320 -14.46 -22.10 -8.19
N ILE A 321 -13.74 -22.26 -9.29
CA ILE A 321 -12.52 -21.54 -9.62
C ILE A 321 -12.49 -21.28 -11.12
N THR A 322 -11.88 -20.18 -11.54
CA THR A 322 -11.59 -19.91 -12.95
C THR A 322 -10.54 -20.89 -13.46
N GLN A 323 -10.73 -21.40 -14.67
CA GLN A 323 -9.70 -22.21 -15.31
C GLN A 323 -8.51 -21.30 -15.66
N GLN A 324 -7.30 -21.78 -15.38
CA GLN A 324 -6.09 -21.07 -15.74
C GLN A 324 -5.75 -21.32 -17.22
N LEU A 325 -5.39 -20.25 -17.93
CA LEU A 325 -5.00 -20.29 -19.34
C LEU A 325 -3.48 -20.10 -19.57
N ASP A 326 -2.72 -19.81 -18.52
CA ASP A 326 -1.27 -19.60 -18.55
C ASP A 326 -0.51 -20.57 -17.62
N GLY A 327 0.80 -20.38 -17.48
CA GLY A 327 1.66 -21.17 -16.60
C GLY A 327 1.93 -20.56 -15.22
N PHE A 328 1.33 -19.44 -14.81
CA PHE A 328 1.79 -18.67 -13.64
C PHE A 328 0.68 -18.00 -12.80
N SER A 329 -0.59 -18.06 -13.23
CA SER A 329 -1.71 -17.41 -12.53
C SER A 329 -2.38 -18.28 -11.47
N CYS A 330 -1.90 -19.50 -11.19
CA CYS A 330 -2.48 -20.38 -10.18
C CYS A 330 -2.62 -19.69 -8.81
N GLY A 331 -1.62 -18.90 -8.38
CA GLY A 331 -1.68 -18.17 -7.12
C GLY A 331 -2.79 -17.11 -7.06
N ILE A 332 -2.94 -16.31 -8.12
CA ILE A 332 -3.97 -15.24 -8.13
C ILE A 332 -5.38 -15.83 -8.17
N LEU A 333 -5.56 -16.91 -8.93
CA LEU A 333 -6.84 -17.62 -9.05
C LEU A 333 -7.18 -18.39 -7.78
N ALA A 334 -6.18 -18.95 -7.09
CA ALA A 334 -6.37 -19.61 -5.80
C ALA A 334 -6.92 -18.64 -4.74
N GLY A 335 -6.31 -17.46 -4.59
CA GLY A 335 -6.81 -16.47 -3.64
C GLY A 335 -8.19 -15.92 -4.02
N ASN A 336 -8.45 -15.67 -5.31
CA ASN A 336 -9.78 -15.24 -5.77
C ASN A 336 -10.86 -16.30 -5.53
N CYS A 337 -10.53 -17.59 -5.68
CA CYS A 337 -11.42 -18.70 -5.35
C CYS A 337 -11.83 -18.68 -3.86
N LEU A 338 -10.88 -18.45 -2.94
CA LEU A 338 -11.18 -18.33 -1.51
C LEU A 338 -12.08 -17.12 -1.21
N GLU A 339 -11.80 -15.96 -1.82
CA GLU A 339 -12.66 -14.77 -1.66
C GLU A 339 -14.08 -15.06 -2.15
N HIS A 340 -14.21 -15.63 -3.34
CA HIS A 340 -15.50 -15.95 -3.95
C HIS A 340 -16.30 -16.95 -3.13
N HIS A 341 -15.64 -17.95 -2.53
CA HIS A 341 -16.31 -18.99 -1.76
C HIS A 341 -17.22 -18.42 -0.66
N TYR A 342 -16.74 -17.39 0.05
CA TYR A 342 -17.53 -16.75 1.11
C TYR A 342 -18.31 -15.52 0.66
N LEU A 343 -17.68 -14.65 -0.13
CA LEU A 343 -18.27 -13.36 -0.49
C LEU A 343 -19.24 -13.48 -1.67
N GLY A 344 -19.24 -14.62 -2.37
CA GLY A 344 -20.11 -14.89 -3.51
C GLY A 344 -19.97 -13.81 -4.59
N ASP A 345 -21.08 -13.21 -4.97
CA ASP A 345 -21.13 -12.17 -6.00
C ASP A 345 -20.41 -10.87 -5.60
N LYS A 346 -20.12 -10.65 -4.31
CA LYS A 346 -19.31 -9.50 -3.86
C LYS A 346 -17.82 -9.67 -4.19
N ALA A 347 -17.37 -10.90 -4.44
CA ALA A 347 -16.04 -11.20 -4.94
C ALA A 347 -16.19 -12.17 -6.12
N PRO A 348 -16.59 -11.69 -7.31
CA PRO A 348 -16.78 -12.57 -8.46
C PRO A 348 -15.47 -13.27 -8.83
N LEU A 349 -15.61 -14.46 -9.42
CA LEU A 349 -14.47 -15.16 -9.99
C LEU A 349 -13.84 -14.32 -11.11
N VAL A 350 -12.51 -14.36 -11.21
CA VAL A 350 -11.78 -13.77 -12.34
C VAL A 350 -12.33 -14.36 -13.65
N GLU A 351 -12.48 -13.54 -14.67
CA GLU A 351 -12.95 -14.04 -15.97
C GLU A 351 -11.92 -14.99 -16.59
N ASP A 352 -12.39 -15.94 -17.42
CA ASP A 352 -11.53 -16.89 -18.15
C ASP A 352 -10.85 -16.20 -19.35
N ASP A 353 -10.06 -15.16 -19.06
CA ASP A 353 -9.27 -14.38 -20.00
C ASP A 353 -7.91 -14.05 -19.37
N GLN A 354 -6.85 -14.14 -20.18
CA GLN A 354 -5.48 -13.90 -19.75
C GLN A 354 -5.29 -12.51 -19.10
N ASN A 355 -5.95 -11.48 -19.65
CA ASN A 355 -5.83 -10.13 -19.10
C ASN A 355 -6.60 -9.95 -17.80
N ALA A 356 -7.64 -10.76 -17.56
CA ALA A 356 -8.39 -10.73 -16.31
C ALA A 356 -7.51 -11.21 -15.15
N ALA A 357 -6.73 -12.27 -15.35
CA ALA A 357 -5.75 -12.73 -14.36
C ALA A 357 -4.67 -11.66 -14.09
N SER A 358 -4.08 -11.07 -15.14
CA SER A 358 -3.13 -9.96 -14.99
C SER A 358 -3.74 -8.76 -14.23
N THR A 359 -5.00 -8.42 -14.53
CA THR A 359 -5.73 -7.35 -13.84
C THR A 359 -5.93 -7.68 -12.37
N ALA A 360 -6.30 -8.92 -12.05
CA ALA A 360 -6.45 -9.37 -10.67
C ALA A 360 -5.12 -9.26 -9.89
N ARG A 361 -3.98 -9.58 -10.52
CA ARG A 361 -2.66 -9.42 -9.90
C ARG A 361 -2.36 -7.97 -9.54
N VAL A 362 -2.58 -7.04 -10.46
CA VAL A 362 -2.40 -5.59 -10.22
C VAL A 362 -3.38 -5.08 -9.16
N PHE A 363 -4.60 -5.57 -9.15
CA PHE A 363 -5.58 -5.21 -8.13
C PHE A 363 -5.10 -5.64 -6.75
N VAL A 364 -4.63 -6.88 -6.58
CA VAL A 364 -4.06 -7.35 -5.31
C VAL A 364 -2.86 -6.51 -4.91
N LEU A 365 -1.93 -6.23 -5.82
CA LEU A 365 -0.80 -5.33 -5.56
C LEU A 365 -1.26 -3.97 -5.03
N SER A 366 -2.24 -3.36 -5.69
CA SER A 366 -2.78 -2.05 -5.28
C SER A 366 -3.37 -2.08 -3.88
N GLN A 367 -4.04 -3.18 -3.49
CA GLN A 367 -4.56 -3.36 -2.14
C GLN A 367 -3.44 -3.52 -1.10
N ILE A 368 -2.38 -4.26 -1.43
CA ILE A 368 -1.19 -4.40 -0.55
C ILE A 368 -0.54 -3.03 -0.33
N LEU A 369 -0.30 -2.28 -1.41
CA LEU A 369 0.34 -0.95 -1.35
C LEU A 369 -0.52 0.05 -0.58
N ARG A 370 -1.84 0.06 -0.79
CA ARG A 370 -2.76 0.90 -0.01
C ARG A 370 -2.70 0.58 1.48
N HIS A 371 -2.71 -0.71 1.84
CA HIS A 371 -2.59 -1.14 3.23
C HIS A 371 -1.26 -0.73 3.87
N HIS A 372 -0.16 -0.83 3.11
CA HIS A 372 1.15 -0.35 3.52
C HIS A 372 1.16 1.14 3.84
N PHE A 373 0.66 2.00 2.94
CA PHE A 373 0.61 3.45 3.18
C PHE A 373 -0.28 3.83 4.38
N LEU A 374 -1.42 3.16 4.54
CA LEU A 374 -2.28 3.36 5.71
C LEU A 374 -1.54 3.00 7.01
N SER A 375 -0.79 1.90 7.00
CA SER A 375 -0.05 1.43 8.17
C SER A 375 1.11 2.35 8.52
N GLN A 376 1.86 2.84 7.53
CA GLN A 376 2.90 3.85 7.76
C GLN A 376 2.32 5.15 8.36
N SER A 377 1.13 5.56 7.92
CA SER A 377 0.46 6.77 8.44
C SER A 377 0.06 6.63 9.91
N ILE A 378 -0.24 5.42 10.38
CA ILE A 378 -0.57 5.14 11.78
C ILE A 378 0.71 5.16 12.64
N VAL A 379 1.80 4.56 12.15
CA VAL A 379 3.08 4.52 12.87
C VAL A 379 3.72 5.91 12.96
N GLY A 380 3.60 6.75 11.93
CA GLY A 380 4.15 8.12 11.93
C GLY A 380 3.53 9.07 12.97
N VAL A 381 2.36 8.74 13.52
CA VAL A 381 1.73 9.47 14.64
C VAL A 381 2.14 8.87 16.00
N SER A 382 2.67 7.65 15.98
CA SER A 382 3.11 6.92 17.17
C SER A 382 4.59 7.17 17.42
N SER A 383 4.89 8.17 18.25
CA SER A 383 6.12 8.19 19.06
C SER A 383 6.26 6.82 19.78
N PRO A 384 7.47 6.32 20.09
CA PRO A 384 7.74 4.88 20.18
C PRO A 384 6.91 4.23 21.29
N LEU A 385 5.80 3.62 20.90
CA LEU A 385 5.04 2.71 21.74
C LEU A 385 5.81 1.39 21.77
N VAL A 386 6.36 1.14 22.95
CA VAL A 386 7.00 -0.10 23.39
C VAL A 386 6.11 -1.30 23.03
N ASN A 387 6.75 -2.39 22.56
CA ASN A 387 6.11 -3.69 22.34
C ASN A 387 5.31 -4.13 23.58
N LEU A 388 3.99 -3.96 23.52
CA LEU A 388 3.06 -4.45 24.54
C LEU A 388 2.76 -5.92 24.25
N HIS A 389 3.63 -6.80 24.73
CA HIS A 389 3.33 -8.23 24.84
C HIS A 389 3.46 -8.77 26.27
N ASP A 390 3.53 -7.89 27.28
CA ASP A 390 3.37 -8.29 28.68
C ASP A 390 2.04 -7.76 29.24
N GLU A 391 1.31 -8.69 29.86
CA GLU A 391 0.12 -8.42 30.65
C GLU A 391 0.50 -7.61 31.90
N ASP A 392 -0.40 -6.69 32.28
CA ASP A 392 -0.37 -5.74 33.39
C ASP A 392 0.45 -4.44 33.23
N THR A 393 -0.29 -3.33 33.10
CA THR A 393 -0.21 -2.17 33.99
C THR A 393 -1.26 -1.11 33.62
N ASP A 394 -1.99 -0.59 34.61
CA ASP A 394 -2.84 0.60 34.51
C ASP A 394 -2.10 1.82 33.92
N GLU A 395 -0.76 1.81 33.95
CA GLU A 395 0.12 2.82 33.36
C GLU A 395 0.08 2.84 31.83
N SER A 396 -0.09 1.69 31.17
CA SER A 396 -0.27 1.60 29.71
C SER A 396 -1.61 2.23 29.29
N ILE A 397 -2.68 1.93 30.05
CA ILE A 397 -4.00 2.53 29.82
C ILE A 397 -3.96 4.03 30.06
N PHE A 398 -3.26 4.50 31.11
CA PHE A 398 -3.10 5.92 31.41
C PHE A 398 -2.32 6.67 30.31
N ASN A 399 -1.27 6.08 29.76
CA ASN A 399 -0.47 6.69 28.69
C ASN A 399 -1.25 6.76 27.36
N ILE A 400 -2.05 5.74 27.05
CA ILE A 400 -2.96 5.77 25.88
C ILE A 400 -4.08 6.79 26.10
N GLU A 401 -4.64 6.88 27.31
CA GLU A 401 -5.67 7.87 27.68
C GLU A 401 -5.16 9.30 27.53
N LYS A 402 -3.93 9.57 27.99
CA LYS A 402 -3.25 10.86 27.81
C LYS A 402 -3.03 11.17 26.34
N THR A 403 -2.49 10.22 25.57
CA THR A 403 -2.19 10.39 24.14
C THR A 403 -3.45 10.66 23.32
N ILE A 404 -4.57 9.98 23.61
CA ILE A 404 -5.84 10.21 22.90
C ILE A 404 -6.47 11.54 23.31
N THR A 405 -6.39 11.89 24.58
CA THR A 405 -6.84 13.21 25.07
C THR A 405 -6.06 14.33 24.37
N GLU A 406 -4.77 14.16 24.15
CA GLU A 406 -3.92 15.09 23.40
C GLU A 406 -4.21 15.10 21.89
N ILE A 407 -4.45 13.93 21.27
CA ILE A 407 -4.77 13.83 19.83
C ILE A 407 -6.15 14.43 19.51
N LEU A 408 -7.11 14.31 20.42
CA LEU A 408 -8.49 14.74 20.25
C LEU A 408 -8.80 16.07 20.96
N ASP A 409 -7.81 16.68 21.61
CA ASP A 409 -7.89 17.91 22.42
C ASP A 409 -8.99 17.92 23.49
N LEU A 410 -9.29 16.75 24.07
CA LEU A 410 -10.46 16.59 24.94
C LEU A 410 -10.25 17.26 26.33
N PRO A 411 -11.28 17.91 26.91
CA PRO A 411 -11.20 18.47 28.26
C PRO A 411 -11.02 17.38 29.31
N GLN A 412 -10.43 17.72 30.47
CA GLN A 412 -10.08 16.77 31.53
C GLN A 412 -11.30 15.97 32.08
N GLU A 413 -12.50 16.53 31.94
CA GLU A 413 -13.79 15.94 32.32
C GLU A 413 -14.22 14.79 31.37
N ALA A 414 -13.66 14.73 30.16
CA ALA A 414 -13.94 13.70 29.16
C ALA A 414 -13.36 12.33 29.54
N ARG A 415 -12.44 12.25 30.51
CA ARG A 415 -11.69 11.03 30.89
C ARG A 415 -12.57 9.80 31.12
N SER A 416 -13.74 9.93 31.76
CA SER A 416 -14.63 8.77 31.98
C SER A 416 -15.26 8.25 30.69
N THR A 417 -15.56 9.13 29.74
CA THR A 417 -16.13 8.78 28.43
C THR A 417 -15.03 8.26 27.51
N THR A 418 -13.86 8.88 27.51
CA THR A 418 -12.66 8.41 26.81
C THR A 418 -12.26 7.00 27.26
N ARG A 419 -12.31 6.69 28.57
CA ARG A 419 -12.10 5.33 29.09
C ARG A 419 -13.12 4.30 28.60
N LYS A 420 -14.38 4.70 28.44
CA LYS A 420 -15.42 3.81 27.90
C LYS A 420 -15.20 3.57 26.39
N MET A 421 -14.88 4.62 25.64
CA MET A 421 -14.54 4.53 24.22
C MET A 421 -13.27 3.70 23.99
N LEU A 422 -12.25 3.87 24.82
CA LEU A 422 -10.99 3.10 24.81
C LEU A 422 -11.20 1.60 24.89
N LYS A 423 -12.14 1.15 25.73
CA LYS A 423 -12.51 -0.27 25.84
C LYS A 423 -13.21 -0.82 24.60
N GLN A 424 -13.78 0.06 23.76
CA GLN A 424 -14.48 -0.29 22.53
C GLN A 424 -13.66 -0.03 21.25
N LEU A 425 -12.53 0.71 21.33
CA LEU A 425 -11.65 1.03 20.19
C LEU A 425 -11.27 -0.16 19.31
N PRO A 426 -11.01 -1.38 19.83
CA PRO A 426 -10.71 -2.54 18.98
C PRO A 426 -11.86 -2.95 18.06
N GLN A 427 -13.08 -2.45 18.30
CA GLN A 427 -14.30 -2.81 17.58
C GLN A 427 -14.71 -1.78 16.52
N TYR A 428 -14.11 -0.59 16.52
CA TYR A 428 -14.44 0.46 15.56
C TYR A 428 -13.50 0.39 14.33
N SER A 429 -14.08 0.49 13.15
CA SER A 429 -13.37 0.69 11.89
C SER A 429 -12.59 1.99 11.86
N LEU A 430 -11.56 2.00 11.01
CA LEU A 430 -10.72 3.16 10.75
C LEU A 430 -11.52 4.39 10.30
N GLU A 431 -12.64 4.21 9.59
CA GLU A 431 -13.50 5.32 9.17
C GLU A 431 -14.11 6.02 10.38
N THR A 432 -14.63 5.25 11.35
CA THR A 432 -15.17 5.77 12.60
C THR A 432 -14.11 6.53 13.38
N LEU A 433 -12.91 5.96 13.50
CA LEU A 433 -11.78 6.60 14.18
C LEU A 433 -11.33 7.89 13.49
N THR A 434 -11.34 7.90 12.15
CA THR A 434 -10.98 9.08 11.34
C THR A 434 -12.02 10.18 11.49
N LEU A 435 -13.31 9.85 11.48
CA LEU A 435 -14.38 10.83 11.71
C LEU A 435 -14.31 11.38 13.13
N LEU A 436 -14.16 10.53 14.15
CA LEU A 436 -13.98 10.98 15.54
C LEU A 436 -12.78 11.94 15.67
N ARG A 437 -11.67 11.66 14.98
CA ARG A 437 -10.50 12.54 14.94
C ARG A 437 -10.75 13.85 14.20
N LEU A 438 -11.41 13.81 13.05
CA LEU A 438 -11.77 15.00 12.26
C LEU A 438 -12.65 15.97 13.04
N TYR A 439 -13.44 15.48 13.99
CA TYR A 439 -14.33 16.31 14.79
C TYR A 439 -13.79 16.72 16.16
N GLY A 440 -12.72 16.14 16.72
CA GLY A 440 -12.08 16.61 17.97
C GLY A 440 -13.08 17.09 19.05
N ASP A 441 -12.99 18.37 19.45
CA ASP A 441 -13.92 19.07 20.36
C ASP A 441 -15.41 18.99 19.95
N ARG A 442 -15.71 19.01 18.64
CA ARG A 442 -17.07 18.82 18.13
C ARG A 442 -17.54 17.38 18.24
N ALA A 443 -16.64 16.39 18.15
CA ALA A 443 -17.00 15.00 18.46
C ALA A 443 -17.43 14.93 19.92
N TYR A 444 -16.69 15.57 20.81
CA TYR A 444 -17.03 15.68 22.22
C TYR A 444 -18.35 16.44 22.45
N ALA A 445 -18.60 17.55 21.75
CA ALA A 445 -19.89 18.26 21.83
C ALA A 445 -21.06 17.38 21.33
N LEU A 446 -20.89 16.67 20.22
CA LEU A 446 -21.86 15.66 19.75
C LEU A 446 -22.07 14.53 20.76
N VAL A 447 -21.00 14.09 21.42
CA VAL A 447 -21.06 13.09 22.49
C VAL A 447 -21.66 13.69 23.77
N ALA A 448 -21.53 14.97 24.06
CA ALA A 448 -22.09 15.59 25.25
C ALA A 448 -23.57 15.96 25.06
N GLU A 449 -23.97 16.30 23.83
CA GLU A 449 -25.29 16.85 23.50
C GLU A 449 -26.25 15.84 22.85
N ASP A 450 -25.75 14.72 22.30
CA ASP A 450 -26.59 13.65 21.73
C ASP A 450 -26.56 12.38 22.63
N PRO A 451 -27.61 12.15 23.46
CA PRO A 451 -27.71 11.01 24.35
C PRO A 451 -27.65 9.65 23.61
N GLU A 452 -28.06 9.59 22.35
CA GLU A 452 -28.01 8.36 21.56
C GLU A 452 -26.58 8.07 21.05
N VAL A 453 -25.77 9.10 20.78
CA VAL A 453 -24.33 8.92 20.48
C VAL A 453 -23.59 8.44 21.72
N VAL A 454 -23.88 8.99 22.91
CA VAL A 454 -23.34 8.47 24.18
C VAL A 454 -23.72 7.02 24.36
N LYS A 455 -24.99 6.68 24.16
CA LYS A 455 -25.49 5.32 24.28
C LYS A 455 -24.77 4.38 23.32
N ILE A 456 -24.58 4.76 22.05
CA ILE A 456 -23.85 3.95 21.06
C ILE A 456 -22.37 3.79 21.43
N LEU A 457 -21.71 4.83 21.96
CA LEU A 457 -20.30 4.79 22.36
C LEU A 457 -20.06 4.09 23.71
N THR A 458 -21.09 3.96 24.53
CA THR A 458 -21.00 3.36 25.89
C THR A 458 -21.68 1.99 25.99
N ASP A 459 -22.53 1.63 25.03
CA ASP A 459 -23.13 0.31 24.89
C ASP A 459 -22.20 -0.62 24.13
N ARG A 460 -21.75 -1.68 24.80
CA ARG A 460 -20.87 -2.72 24.25
C ARG A 460 -21.50 -3.54 23.12
N TYR A 461 -22.80 -3.37 22.87
CA TYR A 461 -23.55 -4.10 21.86
C TYR A 461 -24.04 -3.20 20.72
N ALA A 462 -23.73 -1.90 20.75
CA ALA A 462 -24.18 -1.00 19.68
C ALA A 462 -23.45 -1.30 18.36
N GLU A 463 -24.21 -1.36 17.27
CA GLU A 463 -23.66 -1.64 15.95
C GLU A 463 -23.00 -0.38 15.37
N GLU A 464 -21.71 -0.48 15.04
CA GLU A 464 -20.89 0.57 14.43
C GLU A 464 -21.55 1.33 13.24
N PRO A 465 -22.30 0.69 12.32
CA PRO A 465 -22.97 1.40 11.23
C PRO A 465 -23.90 2.53 11.69
N GLN A 466 -24.50 2.43 12.88
CA GLN A 466 -25.36 3.48 13.44
C GLN A 466 -24.53 4.70 13.87
N LEU A 467 -23.37 4.45 14.48
CA LEU A 467 -22.40 5.49 14.85
C LEU A 467 -21.87 6.22 13.60
N LEU A 468 -21.44 5.46 12.59
CA LEU A 468 -20.95 6.00 11.33
C LEU A 468 -21.99 6.86 10.63
N ARG A 469 -23.25 6.41 10.58
CA ARG A 469 -24.34 7.19 9.98
C ARG A 469 -24.52 8.54 10.68
N ARG A 470 -24.45 8.57 12.01
CA ARG A 470 -24.58 9.81 12.81
C ARG A 470 -23.38 10.73 12.62
N LEU A 471 -22.16 10.20 12.67
CA LEU A 471 -20.93 10.97 12.43
C LEU A 471 -20.91 11.58 11.01
N ARG A 472 -21.39 10.84 10.00
CA ARG A 472 -21.52 11.36 8.63
C ARG A 472 -22.59 12.46 8.51
N LEU A 473 -23.71 12.33 9.23
CA LEU A 473 -24.76 13.37 9.24
C LEU A 473 -24.26 14.65 9.91
N ALA A 474 -23.58 14.51 11.05
CA ALA A 474 -22.93 15.61 11.74
C ALA A 474 -21.87 16.30 10.86
N HIS A 475 -21.06 15.51 10.12
CA HIS A 475 -20.13 16.06 9.13
C HIS A 475 -20.85 16.91 8.08
N ALA A 476 -21.91 16.37 7.49
CA ALA A 476 -22.64 17.05 6.43
C ALA A 476 -23.26 18.37 6.95
N GLN A 477 -23.81 18.38 8.16
CA GLN A 477 -24.32 19.60 8.81
C GLN A 477 -23.21 20.62 9.05
N ALA A 478 -22.07 20.19 9.60
CA ALA A 478 -20.92 21.07 9.81
C ALA A 478 -20.39 21.69 8.49
N MET A 479 -20.37 20.91 7.41
CA MET A 479 -19.97 21.41 6.08
C MET A 479 -20.97 22.42 5.52
N LEU A 480 -22.26 22.27 5.81
CA LEU A 480 -23.29 23.25 5.44
C LEU A 480 -23.14 24.55 6.23
N GLU A 481 -22.83 24.48 7.52
CA GLU A 481 -22.54 25.66 8.36
C GLU A 481 -21.30 26.42 7.90
N ILE A 482 -20.22 25.70 7.57
CA ILE A 482 -18.99 26.32 7.05
C ILE A 482 -19.29 27.00 5.71
N LYS A 483 -20.08 26.35 4.85
CA LYS A 483 -20.47 26.93 3.56
C LYS A 483 -21.36 28.15 3.74
N SER A 484 -22.32 28.14 4.66
CA SER A 484 -23.17 29.29 4.93
C SER A 484 -22.39 30.47 5.53
N ALA A 485 -21.46 30.20 6.45
CA ALA A 485 -20.55 31.20 7.00
C ALA A 485 -19.62 31.79 5.93
N SER A 486 -19.12 30.96 5.00
CA SER A 486 -18.31 31.42 3.86
C SER A 486 -19.09 32.35 2.94
N VAL A 487 -20.36 32.03 2.63
CA VAL A 487 -21.22 32.88 1.80
C VAL A 487 -21.51 34.22 2.49
N VAL A 488 -21.70 34.21 3.81
CA VAL A 488 -21.88 35.45 4.59
C VAL A 488 -20.58 36.27 4.63
N ALA A 489 -19.43 35.62 4.72
CA ALA A 489 -18.13 36.28 4.68
C ALA A 489 -17.83 36.90 3.30
N GLU A 490 -18.13 36.19 2.20
CA GLU A 490 -18.07 36.72 0.83
C GLU A 490 -18.99 37.93 0.66
N ALA A 491 -20.25 37.83 1.09
CA ALA A 491 -21.19 38.95 1.01
C ALA A 491 -20.71 40.16 1.83
N ARG A 492 -20.05 39.93 2.96
CA ARG A 492 -19.46 40.99 3.80
C ARG A 492 -18.21 41.60 3.14
N TRP A 493 -17.39 40.78 2.49
CA TRP A 493 -16.24 41.21 1.71
C TRP A 493 -16.67 42.05 0.51
N ASP A 494 -17.68 41.63 -0.24
CA ASP A 494 -18.24 42.39 -1.36
C ASP A 494 -18.80 43.74 -0.89
N LYS A 495 -19.45 43.77 0.28
CA LYS A 495 -19.93 45.02 0.90
C LYS A 495 -18.79 45.95 1.33
N MET A 496 -17.66 45.40 1.80
CA MET A 496 -16.45 46.16 2.09
C MET A 496 -15.80 46.66 0.80
N ALA A 497 -15.61 45.79 -0.18
CA ALA A 497 -15.03 46.11 -1.48
C ALA A 497 -15.80 47.26 -2.15
N GLN A 498 -17.14 47.20 -2.17
CA GLN A 498 -18.01 48.27 -2.67
C GLN A 498 -17.87 49.60 -1.91
N LYS A 499 -17.59 49.56 -0.60
CA LYS A 499 -17.30 50.76 0.19
C LYS A 499 -15.92 51.36 -0.11
N PHE A 500 -14.94 50.53 -0.46
CA PHE A 500 -13.57 50.95 -0.74
C PHE A 500 -13.30 51.28 -2.22
N THR A 501 -14.15 50.86 -3.15
CA THR A 501 -13.96 51.10 -4.59
C THR A 501 -14.00 52.58 -4.98
N PRO A 502 -14.85 53.45 -4.40
CA PRO A 502 -14.85 54.87 -4.76
C PRO A 502 -13.61 55.64 -4.26
N SER A 503 -12.93 55.16 -3.22
CA SER A 503 -11.74 55.82 -2.63
C SER A 503 -10.40 55.40 -3.24
N LEU A 504 -10.36 54.30 -4.00
CA LEU A 504 -9.13 53.77 -4.63
C LEU A 504 -8.86 54.30 -6.05
N LEU A 505 -9.74 55.16 -6.57
CA LEU A 505 -9.58 55.85 -7.87
C LEU A 505 -8.90 57.23 -7.77
N ARG A 506 -8.21 57.53 -6.66
CA ARG A 506 -7.29 58.68 -6.56
C ARG A 506 -5.89 58.18 -6.23
N GLU A 507 -4.96 58.43 -7.15
CA GLU A 507 -3.57 57.91 -7.17
C GLU A 507 -2.68 58.36 -5.99
N ASP A 508 -3.14 59.22 -5.09
CA ASP A 508 -2.25 59.84 -4.08
C ASP A 508 -2.36 59.27 -2.65
N ALA A 509 -3.09 58.17 -2.43
CA ALA A 509 -3.38 57.67 -1.08
C ALA A 509 -2.55 56.45 -0.62
N PHE A 510 -1.42 56.14 -1.26
CA PHE A 510 -0.62 54.93 -0.93
C PHE A 510 0.48 55.13 0.14
N HIS A 511 0.58 56.31 0.78
CA HIS A 511 1.65 56.61 1.75
C HIS A 511 1.18 56.99 3.17
N SER A 512 -0.05 56.72 3.58
CA SER A 512 -0.50 57.02 4.95
C SER A 512 -1.30 55.93 5.68
N ALA A 513 -1.17 54.66 5.30
CA ALA A 513 -1.77 53.54 6.04
C ALA A 513 -0.71 52.58 6.61
N ARG A 514 0.27 53.15 7.30
CA ARG A 514 1.22 52.40 8.15
C ARG A 514 1.23 53.08 9.53
N ASP A 515 0.11 52.94 10.24
CA ASP A 515 0.01 53.05 11.71
C ASP A 515 -1.47 53.03 12.10
N VAL A 516 -2.01 51.82 12.26
CA VAL A 516 -3.10 51.57 13.22
C VAL A 516 -2.81 50.23 13.87
N SER A 517 -2.34 50.28 15.11
CA SER A 517 -2.43 49.16 16.04
C SER A 517 -3.90 48.95 16.41
N SER A 518 -4.39 47.72 16.29
CA SER A 518 -5.52 47.29 17.12
C SER A 518 -5.36 45.81 17.45
N ASP A 519 -4.91 45.58 18.68
CA ASP A 519 -5.31 44.43 19.48
C ASP A 519 -6.83 44.29 19.42
N ASP A 520 -7.30 43.28 18.67
CA ASP A 520 -8.56 42.54 18.85
C ASP A 520 -8.89 41.79 17.55
N PHE A 521 -8.08 40.78 17.22
CA PHE A 521 -8.48 39.75 16.26
C PHE A 521 -7.73 38.44 16.55
N LYS A 522 -8.40 37.48 17.21
CA LYS A 522 -7.94 36.09 17.22
C LYS A 522 -8.43 35.42 15.94
N PRO A 523 -7.55 34.96 15.02
CA PRO A 523 -8.00 34.25 13.84
C PRO A 523 -8.47 32.85 14.21
N SER A 524 -9.69 32.49 13.81
CA SER A 524 -10.15 31.11 13.74
C SER A 524 -9.30 30.33 12.73
N LEU A 525 -9.07 29.04 12.99
CA LEU A 525 -8.07 28.13 12.40
C LEU A 525 -8.07 27.94 10.86
N LEU A 526 -8.94 28.63 10.12
CA LEU A 526 -8.95 28.64 8.65
C LEU A 526 -9.19 30.07 8.19
N GLY A 527 -8.09 30.81 8.01
CA GLY A 527 -8.14 32.16 7.46
C GLY A 527 -8.49 32.17 5.97
N PRO A 528 -9.03 33.28 5.44
CA PRO A 528 -9.39 33.46 4.04
C PRO A 528 -8.27 33.09 3.05
N ASP A 529 -7.01 33.18 3.48
CA ASP A 529 -5.82 32.85 2.69
C ASP A 529 -5.78 31.41 2.15
N THR A 530 -6.45 30.43 2.77
CA THR A 530 -6.47 29.04 2.29
C THR A 530 -7.48 28.85 1.15
N ILE A 531 -8.61 29.55 1.20
CA ILE A 531 -9.64 29.53 0.15
C ILE A 531 -9.14 30.29 -1.08
N THR A 532 -8.52 31.45 -0.89
CA THR A 532 -7.87 32.20 -1.99
C THR A 532 -6.81 31.36 -2.70
N ARG A 533 -6.01 30.56 -1.96
CA ARG A 533 -4.99 29.66 -2.53
C ARG A 533 -5.61 28.50 -3.31
N SER A 534 -6.69 27.91 -2.82
CA SER A 534 -7.43 26.85 -3.53
C SER A 534 -8.14 27.38 -4.78
N MET A 535 -8.71 28.58 -4.74
CA MET A 535 -9.33 29.22 -5.90
C MET A 535 -8.29 29.61 -6.96
N MET A 536 -7.10 30.09 -6.57
CA MET A 536 -6.00 30.33 -7.51
C MET A 536 -5.45 29.03 -8.14
N ASN A 537 -5.49 27.91 -7.42
CA ASN A 537 -5.13 26.60 -7.97
C ASN A 537 -6.18 26.04 -8.95
N ILE A 538 -7.47 26.34 -8.74
CA ILE A 538 -8.56 25.94 -9.65
C ILE A 538 -8.60 26.83 -10.90
N ALA A 539 -8.26 28.12 -10.77
CA ALA A 539 -8.32 29.10 -11.87
C ALA A 539 -7.15 29.00 -12.88
N GLY A 540 -6.16 28.14 -12.63
CA GLY A 540 -5.06 27.88 -13.56
C GLY A 540 -3.98 28.97 -13.58
N ASN A 541 -2.73 28.53 -13.52
CA ASN A 541 -1.56 29.38 -13.59
C ASN A 541 -1.39 29.96 -15.01
N ARG A 542 -1.24 31.28 -15.12
CA ARG A 542 -1.38 32.10 -16.34
C ARG A 542 -0.23 31.97 -17.37
N LYS A 543 0.48 30.84 -17.42
CA LYS A 543 1.68 30.67 -18.27
C LYS A 543 1.69 29.44 -19.19
N ARG A 544 0.57 28.77 -19.44
CA ARG A 544 0.48 27.76 -20.50
C ARG A 544 -0.81 27.88 -21.30
N ASP A 545 -0.66 28.01 -22.60
CA ASP A 545 -1.65 28.25 -23.65
C ASP A 545 -2.56 27.04 -23.97
N ASP A 546 -2.99 26.26 -22.98
CA ASP A 546 -3.90 25.14 -23.25
C ASP A 546 -5.27 25.40 -22.61
N LYS A 547 -6.17 25.95 -23.43
CA LYS A 547 -7.60 26.13 -23.13
C LYS A 547 -8.23 24.76 -22.85
N ILE A 548 -8.68 24.51 -21.63
CA ILE A 548 -9.56 23.38 -21.33
C ILE A 548 -11.00 23.86 -21.55
N PRO A 549 -11.75 23.33 -22.54
CA PRO A 549 -13.17 23.65 -22.65
C PRO A 549 -13.93 22.96 -21.52
N VAL A 550 -14.75 23.73 -20.81
CA VAL A 550 -15.80 23.15 -19.95
C VAL A 550 -16.82 22.50 -20.90
N LEU A 551 -16.78 21.17 -21.03
CA LEU A 551 -17.72 20.45 -21.89
C LEU A 551 -19.09 20.36 -21.20
N ASP A 552 -20.15 20.64 -21.95
CA ASP A 552 -21.57 20.60 -21.55
C ASP A 552 -21.95 19.36 -20.72
N THR A 553 -21.31 18.23 -21.01
CA THR A 553 -21.46 16.96 -20.26
C THR A 553 -21.13 17.04 -18.76
N SER A 554 -20.35 18.04 -18.32
CA SER A 554 -20.05 18.26 -16.91
C SER A 554 -21.20 18.96 -16.19
N ILE A 555 -21.94 19.81 -16.91
CA ILE A 555 -23.12 20.51 -16.41
C ILE A 555 -24.29 19.51 -16.31
N ASP A 556 -24.46 18.65 -17.32
CA ASP A 556 -25.50 17.62 -17.32
C ASP A 556 -25.34 16.62 -16.17
N LYS A 557 -24.11 16.19 -15.86
CA LYS A 557 -23.81 15.29 -14.73
C LYS A 557 -24.05 15.95 -13.39
N LEU A 558 -23.77 17.24 -13.28
CA LEU A 558 -24.03 18.02 -12.08
C LEU A 558 -25.54 18.22 -11.88
N GLN A 559 -26.27 18.54 -12.94
CA GLN A 559 -27.74 18.65 -12.92
C GLN A 559 -28.42 17.33 -12.56
N ALA A 560 -27.97 16.20 -13.11
CA ALA A 560 -28.50 14.87 -12.78
C ALA A 560 -28.24 14.48 -11.31
N SER A 561 -27.05 14.82 -10.79
CA SER A 561 -26.70 14.56 -9.39
C SER A 561 -27.52 15.45 -8.43
N LEU A 562 -27.80 16.69 -8.83
CA LEU A 562 -28.53 17.65 -8.01
C LEU A 562 -30.05 17.48 -8.07
N ALA A 563 -30.61 17.02 -9.20
CA ALA A 563 -32.03 16.67 -9.33
C ALA A 563 -32.42 15.46 -8.47
N SER A 564 -31.45 14.65 -8.04
CA SER A 564 -31.68 13.53 -7.12
C SER A 564 -31.83 13.94 -5.65
N VAL A 565 -31.60 15.21 -5.33
CA VAL A 565 -31.66 15.77 -3.97
C VAL A 565 -32.83 16.74 -3.93
N ASP A 566 -34.02 16.23 -3.64
CA ASP A 566 -35.29 16.96 -3.66
C ASP A 566 -35.29 18.10 -2.61
N LEU A 567 -34.91 19.30 -3.04
CA LEU A 567 -34.80 20.50 -2.20
C LEU A 567 -35.60 21.63 -2.88
N GLU A 568 -36.78 21.92 -2.32
CA GLU A 568 -37.64 23.02 -2.76
C GLU A 568 -36.89 24.37 -2.72
N GLY A 569 -37.03 25.16 -3.79
CA GLY A 569 -36.46 26.51 -3.90
C GLY A 569 -35.13 26.62 -4.65
N TRP A 570 -34.56 25.50 -5.13
CA TRP A 570 -33.27 25.53 -5.84
C TRP A 570 -33.34 26.02 -7.30
N GLY A 571 -34.49 25.89 -7.97
CA GLY A 571 -34.69 26.31 -9.37
C GLY A 571 -34.33 27.78 -9.64
N ALA A 572 -34.71 28.69 -8.72
CA ALA A 572 -34.41 30.12 -8.83
C ALA A 572 -32.91 30.46 -8.72
N ARG A 573 -32.11 29.57 -8.11
CA ARG A 573 -30.66 29.75 -7.94
C ARG A 573 -29.86 29.19 -9.13
N VAL A 574 -30.38 28.16 -9.80
CA VAL A 574 -29.80 27.62 -11.04
C VAL A 574 -29.93 28.63 -12.19
N GLU A 575 -31.06 29.34 -12.31
CA GLU A 575 -31.21 30.45 -13.26
C GLU A 575 -30.22 31.60 -13.01
N SER A 576 -29.93 31.89 -11.74
CA SER A 576 -28.93 32.90 -11.37
C SER A 576 -27.50 32.50 -11.79
N ILE A 577 -27.17 31.21 -11.72
CA ILE A 577 -25.87 30.66 -12.16
C ILE A 577 -25.79 30.67 -13.69
N HIS A 578 -26.85 30.28 -14.40
CA HIS A 578 -26.90 30.39 -15.87
C HIS A 578 -26.73 31.84 -16.35
N HIS A 579 -27.31 32.80 -15.63
CA HIS A 579 -27.15 34.23 -15.95
C HIS A 579 -25.71 34.72 -15.70
N LEU A 580 -25.01 34.17 -14.70
CA LEU A 580 -23.63 34.50 -14.41
C LEU A 580 -22.67 33.92 -15.46
N VAL A 581 -22.88 32.66 -15.86
CA VAL A 581 -22.10 31.99 -16.91
C VAL A 581 -22.27 32.70 -18.25
N ARG A 582 -23.50 33.05 -18.64
CA ARG A 582 -23.75 33.85 -19.86
C ARG A 582 -23.10 35.23 -19.80
N ARG A 583 -23.05 35.89 -18.62
CA ARG A 583 -22.34 37.18 -18.48
C ARG A 583 -20.84 37.01 -18.68
N VAL A 584 -20.25 35.92 -18.21
CA VAL A 584 -18.83 35.63 -18.37
C VAL A 584 -18.51 35.27 -19.83
N GLU A 585 -19.39 34.53 -20.50
CA GLU A 585 -19.28 34.21 -21.93
C GLU A 585 -19.37 35.48 -22.80
N CYS A 586 -20.37 36.34 -22.57
CA CYS A 586 -20.47 37.62 -23.28
C CYS A 586 -19.28 38.54 -23.03
N LEU A 587 -18.78 38.64 -21.78
CA LEU A 587 -17.59 39.43 -21.47
C LEU A 587 -16.34 38.89 -22.19
N ASN A 588 -16.24 37.57 -22.37
CA ASN A 588 -15.14 36.94 -23.08
C ASN A 588 -15.25 37.14 -24.60
N GLU A 589 -16.47 37.11 -25.16
CA GLU A 589 -16.74 37.43 -26.56
C GLU A 589 -16.45 38.91 -26.88
N ASP A 590 -16.83 39.84 -26.00
CA ASP A 590 -16.52 41.27 -26.18
C ASP A 590 -15.02 41.57 -26.05
N LEU A 591 -14.30 40.84 -25.19
CA LEU A 591 -12.84 40.91 -25.07
C LEU A 591 -12.13 40.35 -26.32
N ILE A 592 -12.63 39.25 -26.88
CA ILE A 592 -12.11 38.62 -28.11
C ILE A 592 -12.44 39.49 -29.34
N ALA A 593 -13.58 40.18 -29.34
CA ALA A 593 -13.99 41.11 -30.39
C ALA A 593 -13.31 42.48 -30.28
N GLY A 594 -12.47 42.72 -29.26
CA GLY A 594 -11.74 43.98 -29.05
C GLY A 594 -12.65 45.18 -28.74
N LYS A 595 -13.83 44.93 -28.15
CA LYS A 595 -14.80 45.97 -27.80
C LYS A 595 -14.63 46.54 -26.37
N ILE A 596 -13.69 45.98 -25.60
CA ILE A 596 -13.32 46.39 -24.23
C ILE A 596 -11.81 46.62 -24.17
#